data_AF-A0A6A6Z6V7-F1
#
_entry.id   AF-A0A6A6Z6V7-F1
#
_cell.length_a   1.000
_cell.length_b   1.000
_cell.length_c   1.000
_cell.angle_alpha   90.00
_cell.angle_beta   90.00
_cell.angle_gamma   90.00
#
_symmetry.space_group_name_H-M   'P 1'
#
loop_
_entity.id
_entity.type
_entity.pdbx_description
1 polymer ?
#
loop_
_entity_poly.entity_id
_entity_poly.type
_entity_poly.pdbx_seq_one_letter_code
_entity_poly.pdbx_strand_id
1 'polypeptide(L)'
;MTTYEGSCLCGQTEWTATLEKDQTEHVLCHCDTCKVLSGGAFTMNQIIPSSAFKLGKGGKPVHCYYCPNCTTHVYHHQTVLGDKYILRTAKMPWEKEVATTFETLPPDM
;
A
#
# COMPACT_ATOMS: atom_id res chain seq x y z
N MET A 1 -9.79 -5.60 -25.33
CA MET A 1 -10.02 -5.59 -23.88
C MET A 1 -9.98 -6.99 -23.27
N THR A 2 -9.25 -7.12 -22.17
CA THR A 2 -9.23 -8.31 -21.30
C THR A 2 -9.61 -7.87 -19.88
N THR A 3 -10.48 -8.63 -19.21
CA THR A 3 -10.84 -8.36 -17.81
C THR A 3 -10.02 -9.25 -16.88
N TYR A 4 -9.41 -8.62 -15.89
CA TYR A 4 -8.67 -9.27 -14.82
C TYR A 4 -9.43 -9.12 -13.50
N GLU A 5 -9.45 -10.17 -12.71
CA GLU A 5 -10.08 -10.20 -11.39
C GLU A 5 -8.99 -10.16 -10.30
N GLY A 6 -9.26 -9.40 -9.25
CA GLY A 6 -8.39 -9.31 -8.08
C GLY A 6 -9.18 -9.39 -6.79
N SER A 7 -8.51 -9.86 -5.74
CA SER A 7 -9.08 -9.91 -4.39
C SER A 7 -8.01 -9.62 -3.34
N CYS A 8 -8.45 -9.08 -2.22
CA CYS A 8 -7.58 -8.90 -1.06
C CYS A 8 -7.24 -10.26 -0.44
N LEU A 9 -6.17 -10.33 0.35
CA LEU A 9 -5.68 -11.58 0.96
C LEU A 9 -6.74 -12.33 1.80
N CYS A 10 -7.69 -11.62 2.42
CA CYS A 10 -8.75 -12.23 3.21
C CYS A 10 -10.05 -12.52 2.43
N GLY A 11 -10.10 -12.18 1.13
CA GLY A 11 -11.27 -12.39 0.27
C GLY A 11 -12.48 -11.48 0.55
N GLN A 12 -12.40 -10.51 1.47
CA GLN A 12 -13.54 -9.63 1.77
C GLN A 12 -13.74 -8.51 0.74
N THR A 13 -12.67 -8.14 0.03
CA THR A 13 -12.66 -7.10 -0.99
C THR A 13 -12.24 -7.69 -2.33
N GLU A 14 -13.00 -7.37 -3.36
CA GLU A 14 -12.80 -7.85 -4.73
C GLU A 14 -12.82 -6.65 -5.70
N TRP A 15 -12.12 -6.77 -6.81
CA TRP A 15 -12.12 -5.75 -7.86
C TRP A 15 -11.88 -6.36 -9.23
N THR A 16 -12.23 -5.61 -10.27
CA THR A 16 -11.95 -5.96 -11.66
C THR A 16 -11.24 -4.81 -12.37
N ALA A 17 -10.33 -5.15 -13.27
CA ALA A 17 -9.70 -4.22 -14.20
C ALA A 17 -9.91 -4.69 -15.64
N THR A 18 -10.56 -3.89 -16.48
CA THR A 18 -10.77 -4.20 -17.90
C THR A 18 -9.84 -3.35 -18.75
N LEU A 19 -8.83 -3.99 -19.35
CA LEU A 19 -7.68 -3.31 -19.93
C LEU A 19 -7.54 -3.59 -21.43
N GLU A 20 -7.14 -2.58 -22.18
CA GLU A 20 -6.64 -2.74 -23.54
C GLU A 20 -5.19 -3.25 -23.55
N LYS A 21 -4.72 -3.72 -24.71
CA LYS A 21 -3.41 -4.36 -24.85
C LYS A 21 -2.25 -3.43 -24.45
N ASP A 22 -2.37 -2.14 -24.74
CA ASP A 22 -1.39 -1.11 -24.38
C ASP A 22 -1.47 -0.70 -22.89
N GLN A 23 -2.50 -1.14 -22.16
CA GLN A 23 -2.68 -0.85 -20.73
C GLN A 23 -2.18 -1.98 -19.82
N THR A 24 -1.67 -3.09 -20.38
CA THR A 24 -1.24 -4.27 -19.60
C THR A 24 0.18 -4.16 -19.03
N GLU A 25 0.89 -3.06 -19.26
CA GLU A 25 2.27 -2.89 -18.79
C GLU A 25 2.35 -2.70 -17.27
N HIS A 26 3.27 -3.43 -16.64
CA HIS A 26 3.53 -3.32 -15.21
C HIS A 26 4.73 -2.40 -14.92
N VAL A 27 4.65 -1.65 -13.83
CA VAL A 27 5.73 -0.83 -13.31
C VAL A 27 6.33 -1.50 -12.07
N LEU A 28 7.55 -2.00 -12.21
CA LEU A 28 8.39 -2.44 -11.08
C LEU A 28 9.32 -1.30 -10.66
N CYS A 29 9.01 -0.66 -9.53
CA CYS A 29 9.80 0.45 -9.02
C CYS A 29 10.84 -0.05 -7.99
N HIS A 30 12.12 0.11 -8.32
CA HIS A 30 13.25 -0.28 -7.49
C HIS A 30 13.96 0.92 -6.82
N CYS A 31 13.41 2.12 -6.89
CA CYS A 31 14.02 3.26 -6.19
C CYS A 31 13.90 3.07 -4.67
N ASP A 32 14.82 3.69 -3.93
CA ASP A 32 14.87 3.51 -2.48
C ASP A 32 13.63 4.07 -1.78
N THR A 33 12.94 5.05 -2.38
CA THR A 33 11.64 5.50 -1.86
C THR A 33 10.60 4.38 -1.94
N CYS A 34 10.47 3.68 -3.08
CA CYS A 34 9.55 2.56 -3.24
C CYS A 34 9.87 1.41 -2.29
N LYS A 35 11.17 1.11 -2.09
CA LYS A 35 11.62 0.08 -1.12
C LYS A 35 11.26 0.45 0.31
N VAL A 36 11.58 1.68 0.73
CA VAL A 36 11.30 2.17 2.09
C VAL A 36 9.80 2.21 2.36
N LEU A 37 8.99 2.69 1.42
CA LEU A 37 7.54 2.80 1.61
C LEU A 37 6.84 1.43 1.64
N SER A 38 7.34 0.43 0.90
CA SER A 38 6.76 -0.92 0.88
C SER A 38 7.32 -1.85 1.94
N GLY A 39 8.51 -1.57 2.48
CA GLY A 39 9.27 -2.51 3.31
C GLY A 39 9.82 -3.71 2.51
N GLY A 40 9.79 -3.66 1.18
CA GLY A 40 10.20 -4.75 0.29
C GLY A 40 11.28 -4.33 -0.71
N ALA A 41 11.67 -5.25 -1.59
CA ALA A 41 12.71 -4.99 -2.60
C ALA A 41 12.24 -4.08 -3.76
N PHE A 42 10.92 -3.94 -3.94
CA PHE A 42 10.28 -3.09 -4.95
C PHE A 42 8.79 -2.91 -4.63
N THR A 43 8.12 -2.08 -5.43
CA THR A 43 6.65 -2.09 -5.56
C THR A 43 6.26 -2.50 -6.98
N MET A 44 5.17 -3.25 -7.12
CA MET A 44 4.59 -3.61 -8.41
C MET A 44 3.28 -2.86 -8.58
N ASN A 45 3.21 -1.99 -9.58
CA ASN A 45 2.05 -1.14 -9.83
C ASN A 45 1.64 -1.21 -11.30
N GLN A 46 0.44 -0.72 -11.58
CA GLN A 46 -0.07 -0.55 -12.93
C GLN A 46 -0.79 0.80 -13.01
N ILE A 47 -0.59 1.54 -14.08
CA ILE A 47 -1.27 2.82 -14.32
C ILE A 47 -2.40 2.54 -15.31
N ILE A 48 -3.64 2.65 -14.84
CA ILE A 48 -4.84 2.36 -15.64
C ILE A 48 -5.83 3.52 -15.55
N PRO A 49 -6.68 3.74 -16.57
CA PRO A 49 -7.78 4.71 -16.48
C PRO A 49 -8.73 4.36 -15.33
N SER A 50 -9.26 5.36 -14.63
CA SER A 50 -10.24 5.12 -13.56
C SER A 50 -11.49 4.38 -14.06
N SER A 51 -11.91 4.62 -15.30
CA SER A 51 -13.02 3.93 -15.96
C SER A 51 -12.77 2.45 -16.21
N ALA A 52 -11.51 2.00 -16.21
CA ALA A 52 -11.14 0.60 -16.36
C ALA A 52 -11.20 -0.18 -15.05
N PHE A 53 -11.30 0.52 -13.90
CA PHE A 53 -11.33 -0.07 -12.58
C PHE A 53 -12.75 -0.12 -12.01
N LYS A 54 -13.11 -1.26 -11.42
CA LYS A 54 -14.35 -1.41 -10.65
C LYS A 54 -14.06 -2.11 -9.34
N LEU A 55 -14.42 -1.46 -8.24
CA LEU A 55 -14.46 -2.09 -6.92
C LEU A 55 -15.76 -2.91 -6.82
N GLY A 56 -15.62 -4.18 -6.44
CA GLY A 56 -16.73 -5.10 -6.21
C GLY A 56 -17.20 -5.04 -4.76
N LYS A 57 -17.16 -6.19 -4.08
CA LYS A 57 -17.45 -6.27 -2.65
C LYS A 57 -16.41 -5.47 -1.86
N GLY A 58 -16.86 -4.70 -0.87
CA GLY A 58 -16.00 -3.86 -0.03
C GLY A 58 -15.97 -4.32 1.43
N GLY A 59 -14.82 -4.15 2.08
CA GLY A 59 -14.67 -4.28 3.53
C GLY A 59 -15.09 -3.02 4.30
N LYS A 60 -14.87 -3.02 5.62
CA LYS A 60 -15.03 -1.80 6.44
C LYS A 60 -14.02 -0.72 5.98
N PRO A 61 -14.37 0.58 6.10
CA PRO A 61 -13.48 1.65 5.64
C PRO A 61 -12.13 1.63 6.35
N VAL A 62 -11.08 1.83 5.55
CA VAL A 62 -9.73 2.14 5.99
C VAL A 62 -9.37 3.51 5.43
N HIS A 63 -9.06 4.46 6.30
CA HIS A 63 -8.62 5.80 5.90
C HIS A 63 -7.10 5.84 5.89
N CYS A 64 -6.50 5.89 4.71
CA CYS A 64 -5.05 6.00 4.54
C CYS A 64 -4.65 7.47 4.35
N TYR A 65 -3.66 7.92 5.12
CA TYR A 65 -3.20 9.30 5.09
C TYR A 65 -1.82 9.39 4.42
N TYR A 66 -1.77 10.20 3.36
CA TYR A 66 -0.59 10.39 2.52
C TYR A 66 -0.16 11.85 2.50
N CYS A 67 1.16 12.08 2.44
CA CYS A 67 1.68 13.40 2.11
C CYS A 67 1.23 13.79 0.69
N PRO A 68 0.56 14.94 0.49
CA PRO A 68 0.06 15.32 -0.84
C PRO A 68 1.18 15.67 -1.83
N ASN A 69 2.40 15.93 -1.34
CA ASN A 69 3.54 16.31 -2.18
C ASN A 69 4.35 15.08 -2.64
N CYS A 70 4.71 14.19 -1.71
CA CYS A 70 5.65 13.08 -1.98
C CYS A 70 5.05 11.69 -1.77
N THR A 71 3.73 11.60 -1.56
CA THR A 71 2.96 10.35 -1.40
C THR A 71 3.44 9.41 -0.29
N THR A 72 4.22 9.91 0.68
CA THR A 72 4.60 9.12 1.87
C THR A 72 3.34 8.71 2.64
N HIS A 73 3.15 7.40 2.86
CA HIS A 73 2.08 6.84 3.66
C HIS A 73 2.43 7.00 5.15
N VAL A 74 1.75 7.90 5.85
CA VAL A 74 2.07 8.20 7.26
C VAL A 74 1.40 7.17 8.17
N TYR A 75 0.09 6.98 8.02
CA TYR A 75 -0.67 6.01 8.79
C TYR A 75 -1.92 5.58 8.03
N HIS A 76 -2.51 4.47 8.46
CA HIS A 76 -3.88 4.13 8.12
C HIS A 76 -4.72 3.91 9.37
N HIS A 77 -5.97 4.34 9.29
CA HIS A 77 -6.97 4.17 10.34
C HIS A 77 -8.01 3.16 9.86
N GLN A 78 -7.98 1.97 10.46
CA GLN A 78 -9.04 0.99 10.24
C GLN A 78 -10.17 1.32 11.21
N THR A 79 -11.36 1.61 10.68
CA THR A 79 -12.52 2.00 11.51
C THR A 79 -12.88 0.98 12.60
N VAL A 80 -12.49 -0.30 12.44
CA VAL A 80 -12.64 -1.35 13.46
C VAL A 80 -11.80 -1.13 14.72
N LEU A 81 -10.71 -0.36 14.63
CA LEU A 81 -9.78 -0.14 15.74
C LEU A 81 -10.16 1.04 16.64
N GLY A 82 -11.31 1.69 16.41
CA GLY A 82 -11.77 2.80 17.23
C GLY A 82 -10.89 4.03 17.08
N ASP A 83 -10.24 4.46 18.15
CA ASP A 83 -9.38 5.65 18.24
C ASP A 83 -7.89 5.39 17.95
N LYS A 84 -7.54 4.17 17.51
CA LYS A 84 -6.15 3.75 17.30
C LYS A 84 -5.70 3.90 15.84
N TYR A 85 -4.47 4.35 15.65
CA TYR A 85 -3.82 4.44 14.35
C TYR A 85 -2.77 3.35 14.15
N ILE A 86 -2.64 2.88 12.90
CA ILE A 86 -1.50 2.06 12.48
C ILE A 86 -0.51 2.99 11.76
N LEU A 87 0.56 3.36 12.48
CA LEU A 87 1.62 4.24 12.00
C LEU A 87 2.66 3.49 11.17
N ARG A 88 3.16 4.10 10.10
CA ARG A 88 4.31 3.60 9.33
C ARG A 88 5.61 4.12 9.94
N THR A 89 6.46 3.21 10.40
CA THR A 89 7.71 3.54 11.09
C THR A 89 8.90 3.75 10.15
N ALA A 90 8.77 3.39 8.87
CA ALA A 90 9.85 3.37 7.88
C ALA A 90 10.55 4.73 7.63
N LYS A 91 9.94 5.83 8.07
CA LYS A 91 10.49 7.20 7.93
C LYS A 91 10.79 7.88 9.27
N MET A 92 10.79 7.12 10.37
CA MET A 92 11.21 7.62 11.67
C MET A 92 12.75 7.62 11.78
N PRO A 93 13.37 8.56 12.52
CA PRO A 93 14.84 8.65 12.64
C PRO A 93 15.52 7.35 13.10
N TRP A 94 14.88 6.60 13.99
CA TRP A 94 15.37 5.35 14.59
C TRP A 94 15.07 4.08 13.76
N GLU A 95 14.50 4.23 12.56
CA GLU A 95 14.11 3.09 11.72
C GLU A 95 15.27 2.13 11.46
N LYS A 96 16.46 2.65 11.16
CA LYS A 96 17.64 1.84 10.82
C LYS A 96 18.09 0.95 11.97
N GLU A 97 17.87 1.39 13.19
CA GLU A 97 18.25 0.65 14.39
C GLU A 97 17.28 -0.52 14.57
N VAL A 98 15.97 -0.26 14.51
CA VAL A 98 14.92 -1.30 14.64
C VAL A 98 14.95 -2.29 13.47
N ALA A 99 15.12 -1.82 12.23
CA ALA A 99 15.04 -2.63 11.00
C ALA A 99 16.12 -3.71 10.91
N THR A 100 17.16 -3.63 11.74
CA THR A 100 18.25 -4.62 11.81
C THR A 100 18.12 -5.59 12.99
N THR A 101 17.11 -5.38 13.84
CA THR A 101 16.88 -6.19 15.04
C THR A 101 15.57 -6.98 14.91
N PHE A 102 15.47 -8.09 15.62
CA PHE A 102 14.17 -8.76 15.83
C PHE A 102 13.37 -8.10 16.96
N GLU A 103 13.88 -7.01 17.53
CA GLU A 103 13.22 -6.26 18.59
C GLU A 103 12.18 -5.33 17.95
N THR A 104 11.01 -5.25 18.57
CA THR A 104 9.85 -4.51 18.02
C THR A 104 9.73 -3.11 18.60
N LEU A 105 10.64 -2.73 19.49
CA LEU A 105 10.66 -1.45 20.19
C LEU A 105 11.75 -0.55 19.61
N PRO A 106 11.52 0.78 19.53
CA PRO A 106 12.57 1.74 19.26
C PRO A 106 13.74 1.60 20.26
N PRO A 107 14.96 1.91 19.84
CA PRO A 107 16.10 2.06 20.74
C PRO A 107 15.74 3.13 21.79
N ASP A 108 15.97 2.83 23.06
CA ASP A 108 15.65 3.67 24.23
C ASP A 108 14.17 3.68 24.70
N MET A 109 13.30 2.79 24.19
CA MET A 109 11.97 2.52 24.77
C MET A 109 11.95 1.32 25.73
#